data_AF-A0A7X6X304-F1
#
_entry.id   AF-A0A7X6X304-F1
#
_cell.length_a   1.000
_cell.length_b   1.000
_cell.length_c   1.000
_cell.angle_alpha   90.00
_cell.angle_beta   90.00
_cell.angle_gamma   90.00
#
_symmetry.space_group_name_H-M   'P 1'
#
loop_
_entity.id
_entity.type
_entity.pdbx_description
1 polymer ?
#
loop_
_entity_poly.entity_id
_entity_poly.type
_entity_poly.pdbx_seq_one_letter_code
_entity_poly.pdbx_strand_id
1 'polypeptide(L)'
;MSSPSCELAPSGPAPVSDQPRLPGSLAKGVKTVAEFLADPDLCIPDYQRPYKWTARHINQLFADINRHKDKNAYRLGTIVFHREGKKRNIVDGQQRTISLVLAIHALVETRINGPQETRIQNPELAACLENLANRMLNPGFNNRLSQSNIRNNYQAIRRIVSRPEVTEDSIAFLLHRCEIVWFELQDISEAFQFFEN
;
A
#
# COMPACT_ATOMS: atom_id res chain seq x y z
N MET A 1 44.74 -61.61 -23.32
CA MET A 1 43.94 -60.44 -23.75
C MET A 1 42.72 -60.34 -22.87
N SER A 2 42.60 -59.20 -22.18
CA SER A 2 41.38 -58.54 -21.68
C SER A 2 40.49 -59.20 -20.61
N SER A 3 40.51 -58.60 -19.41
CA SER A 3 39.31 -58.33 -18.60
C SER A 3 38.54 -57.11 -19.18
N PRO A 4 37.53 -56.55 -18.50
CA PRO A 4 36.13 -56.97 -18.31
C PRO A 4 35.17 -55.94 -18.98
N SER A 5 33.84 -56.07 -18.85
CA SER A 5 32.96 -54.89 -18.71
C SER A 5 31.51 -55.27 -18.39
N CYS A 6 31.00 -54.61 -17.36
CA CYS A 6 29.62 -54.58 -16.90
C CYS A 6 29.11 -53.16 -17.21
N GLU A 7 28.06 -53.00 -18.03
CA GLU A 7 27.43 -51.70 -18.33
C GLU A 7 25.98 -51.98 -18.76
N LEU A 8 24.99 -51.68 -17.89
CA LEU A 8 24.23 -50.43 -17.74
C LEU A 8 23.04 -50.31 -18.71
N ALA A 9 21.84 -50.45 -18.15
CA ALA A 9 20.57 -50.14 -18.82
C ALA A 9 20.34 -48.61 -18.91
N PRO A 10 19.61 -48.11 -19.92
CA PRO A 10 19.43 -46.67 -20.09
C PRO A 10 18.41 -46.13 -19.08
N SER A 11 18.85 -45.21 -18.23
CA SER A 11 17.99 -44.32 -17.44
C SER A 11 17.36 -43.27 -18.38
N GLY A 12 16.06 -43.40 -18.64
CA GLY A 12 15.30 -42.32 -19.28
C GLY A 12 15.22 -41.07 -18.39
N PRO A 13 15.08 -39.86 -18.95
CA PRO A 13 14.96 -38.66 -18.14
C PRO A 13 13.65 -38.69 -17.35
N ALA A 14 13.73 -38.39 -16.05
CA ALA A 14 12.56 -38.19 -15.21
C ALA A 14 11.70 -37.03 -15.75
N PRO A 15 10.36 -37.10 -15.63
CA PRO A 15 9.49 -36.01 -16.06
C PRO A 15 9.78 -34.77 -15.22
N VAL A 16 10.14 -33.67 -15.87
CA VAL A 16 10.19 -32.34 -15.25
C VAL A 16 8.75 -31.97 -14.91
N SER A 17 8.40 -32.13 -13.64
CA SER A 17 7.16 -31.65 -13.07
C SER A 17 7.20 -30.11 -13.01
N ASP A 18 6.56 -29.46 -13.98
CA ASP A 18 6.19 -28.04 -13.95
C ASP A 18 5.08 -27.83 -12.91
N GLN A 19 5.44 -27.92 -11.64
CA GLN A 19 4.65 -27.30 -10.58
C GLN A 19 5.23 -25.91 -10.33
N PRO A 20 4.41 -24.86 -10.23
CA PRO A 20 4.88 -23.56 -9.81
C PRO A 20 5.55 -23.74 -8.45
N ARG A 21 6.87 -23.49 -8.38
CA ARG A 21 7.55 -23.39 -7.09
C ARG A 21 6.88 -22.23 -6.37
N LEU A 22 6.29 -22.51 -5.20
CA LEU A 22 5.90 -21.45 -4.30
C LEU A 22 7.15 -20.59 -4.04
N PRO A 23 7.10 -19.28 -4.28
CA PRO A 23 8.23 -18.40 -3.99
C PRO A 23 8.66 -18.60 -2.53
N GLY A 24 9.97 -18.49 -2.27
CA GLY A 24 10.53 -18.75 -0.93
C GLY A 24 9.74 -18.03 0.16
N SER A 25 9.43 -18.74 1.27
CA SER A 25 8.68 -18.26 2.45
C SER A 25 7.95 -16.91 2.29
N LEU A 26 6.78 -16.92 1.63
CA LEU A 26 5.89 -15.77 1.50
C LEU A 26 5.35 -15.32 2.87
N ALA A 27 5.91 -14.25 3.44
CA ALA A 27 5.31 -13.63 4.61
C ALA A 27 4.07 -12.85 4.19
N LYS A 28 2.98 -12.97 4.95
CA LYS A 28 1.73 -12.27 4.66
C LYS A 28 1.00 -11.88 5.94
N GLY A 29 0.14 -10.88 5.85
CA GLY A 29 -0.68 -10.46 6.96
C GLY A 29 -1.71 -9.40 6.59
N VAL A 30 -2.32 -8.84 7.62
CA VAL A 30 -3.25 -7.72 7.52
C VAL A 30 -2.78 -6.63 8.47
N LYS A 31 -2.87 -5.38 8.03
CA LYS A 31 -2.64 -4.18 8.85
C LYS A 31 -3.76 -3.18 8.62
N THR A 32 -4.10 -2.42 9.65
CA THR A 32 -4.92 -1.21 9.48
C THR A 32 -4.15 -0.15 8.69
N VAL A 33 -4.84 0.85 8.15
CA VAL A 33 -4.18 1.98 7.47
C VAL A 33 -3.20 2.69 8.39
N ALA A 34 -3.56 2.91 9.67
CA ALA A 34 -2.68 3.54 10.63
C ALA A 34 -1.39 2.72 10.85
N GLU A 35 -1.50 1.42 11.10
CA GLU A 35 -0.32 0.54 11.29
C GLU A 35 0.54 0.40 10.04
N PHE A 36 -0.09 0.43 8.86
CA PHE A 36 0.61 0.37 7.59
C PHE A 36 1.42 1.64 7.32
N LEU A 37 0.81 2.82 7.47
CA LEU A 37 1.48 4.09 7.20
C LEU A 37 2.47 4.50 8.30
N ALA A 38 2.33 3.95 9.51
CA ALA A 38 3.27 4.15 10.61
C ALA A 38 4.54 3.28 10.50
N ASP A 39 4.62 2.39 9.51
CA ASP A 39 5.75 1.47 9.34
C ASP A 39 7.01 2.25 8.91
N PRO A 40 8.05 2.35 9.77
CA PRO A 40 9.23 3.17 9.49
C PRO A 40 10.12 2.58 8.39
N ASP A 41 9.96 1.30 8.08
CA ASP A 41 10.72 0.62 7.04
C ASP A 41 10.07 0.77 5.66
N LEU A 42 8.86 1.35 5.58
CA LEU A 42 8.08 1.47 4.34
C LEU A 42 8.74 2.45 3.36
N CYS A 43 9.03 1.97 2.15
CA CYS A 43 9.73 2.74 1.13
C CYS A 43 8.99 2.73 -0.22
N ILE A 44 8.93 3.89 -0.87
CA ILE A 44 8.60 4.02 -2.29
C ILE A 44 9.92 4.08 -3.07
N PRO A 45 10.28 3.05 -3.86
CA PRO A 45 11.56 3.04 -4.57
C PRO A 45 11.62 4.04 -5.75
N ASP A 46 12.83 4.47 -6.12
CA ASP A 46 13.04 5.45 -7.22
C ASP A 46 12.63 4.90 -8.61
N TYR A 47 12.68 3.58 -8.78
CA TYR A 47 12.22 2.90 -10.00
C TYR A 47 10.69 2.77 -10.08
N GLN A 48 9.93 3.41 -9.19
CA GLN A 48 8.47 3.39 -9.26
C GLN A 48 7.93 4.02 -10.54
N ARG A 49 6.81 3.46 -11.00
CA ARG A 49 6.05 4.02 -12.11
C ARG A 49 5.47 5.37 -11.67
N PRO A 50 5.32 6.34 -12.58
CA PRO A 50 4.66 7.59 -12.27
C PRO A 50 3.29 7.42 -11.61
N TYR A 51 2.95 8.35 -10.72
CA TYR A 51 1.64 8.42 -10.11
C TYR A 51 0.58 8.87 -11.13
N LYS A 52 -0.27 7.92 -11.55
CA LYS A 52 -1.24 8.04 -12.65
C LYS A 52 -2.69 8.13 -12.18
N TRP A 53 -2.96 7.90 -10.89
CA TRP A 53 -4.30 8.09 -10.36
C TRP A 53 -4.74 9.55 -10.53
N THR A 54 -6.02 9.71 -10.78
CA THR A 54 -6.67 10.99 -11.09
C THR A 54 -7.79 11.22 -10.09
N ALA A 55 -8.42 12.41 -10.11
CA ALA A 55 -9.49 12.74 -9.17
C ALA A 55 -10.65 11.72 -9.23
N ARG A 56 -10.90 11.10 -10.38
CA ARG A 56 -11.86 10.00 -10.53
C ARG A 56 -11.52 8.81 -9.62
N HIS A 57 -10.26 8.40 -9.59
CA HIS A 57 -9.79 7.28 -8.76
C HIS A 57 -9.87 7.63 -7.26
N ILE A 58 -9.55 8.89 -6.91
CA ILE A 58 -9.75 9.40 -5.55
C ILE A 58 -11.22 9.35 -5.13
N ASN A 59 -12.11 9.88 -5.96
CA ASN A 59 -13.55 9.86 -5.68
C ASN A 59 -14.06 8.43 -5.50
N GLN A 60 -13.59 7.49 -6.34
CA GLN A 60 -13.94 6.08 -6.20
C GLN A 60 -13.45 5.50 -4.86
N LEU A 61 -12.18 5.72 -4.50
CA LEU A 61 -11.60 5.25 -3.24
C LEU A 61 -12.43 5.73 -2.03
N PHE A 62 -12.72 7.03 -1.95
CA PHE A 62 -13.49 7.59 -0.84
C PHE A 62 -14.96 7.15 -0.85
N ALA A 63 -15.58 7.03 -2.03
CA ALA A 63 -16.93 6.52 -2.15
C ALA A 63 -17.03 5.07 -1.64
N ASP A 64 -16.02 4.24 -1.94
CA ASP A 64 -15.99 2.85 -1.50
C ASP A 64 -15.76 2.74 0.01
N ILE A 65 -14.86 3.54 0.58
CA ILE A 65 -14.66 3.64 2.04
C ILE A 65 -15.97 4.03 2.73
N ASN A 66 -16.64 5.09 2.25
CA ASN A 66 -17.89 5.56 2.85
C ASN A 66 -19.01 4.52 2.71
N ARG A 67 -19.08 3.77 1.61
CA ARG A 67 -20.08 2.69 1.43
C ARG A 67 -19.90 1.56 2.45
N HIS A 68 -18.69 1.38 2.98
CA HIS A 68 -18.35 0.27 3.87
C HIS A 68 -18.16 0.67 5.33
N LYS A 69 -18.39 1.93 5.70
CA LYS A 69 -18.10 2.48 7.03
C LYS A 69 -18.84 1.79 8.19
N ASP A 70 -20.00 1.19 7.90
CA ASP A 70 -20.81 0.50 8.91
C ASP A 70 -20.37 -0.96 9.13
N LYS A 71 -19.40 -1.47 8.35
CA LYS A 71 -18.88 -2.83 8.48
C LYS A 71 -17.80 -2.94 9.56
N ASN A 72 -17.53 -4.16 10.01
CA ASN A 72 -16.47 -4.45 10.98
C ASN A 72 -15.07 -4.04 10.51
N ALA A 73 -14.78 -4.30 9.24
CA ALA A 73 -13.58 -3.86 8.56
C ALA A 73 -13.83 -3.75 7.06
N TYR A 74 -13.01 -2.96 6.35
CA TYR A 74 -13.03 -2.84 4.91
C TYR A 74 -11.64 -3.04 4.31
N ARG A 75 -11.49 -4.00 3.40
CA ARG A 75 -10.22 -4.29 2.73
C ARG A 75 -10.03 -3.30 1.58
N LEU A 76 -9.04 -2.41 1.73
CA LEU A 76 -8.64 -1.46 0.69
C LEU A 76 -7.89 -2.12 -0.47
N GLY A 77 -7.50 -3.38 -0.30
CA GLY A 77 -6.85 -4.21 -1.30
C GLY A 77 -5.50 -4.73 -0.80
N THR A 78 -4.72 -5.24 -1.75
CA THR A 78 -3.40 -5.82 -1.48
C THR A 78 -2.30 -4.79 -1.68
N ILE A 79 -1.24 -4.89 -0.88
CA ILE A 79 0.08 -4.28 -1.08
C ILE A 79 1.11 -5.41 -1.13
N VAL A 80 2.14 -5.29 -1.96
CA VAL A 80 3.29 -6.20 -1.88
C VAL A 80 4.58 -5.45 -1.73
N PHE A 81 5.38 -6.02 -0.85
CA PHE A 81 6.70 -5.56 -0.53
C PHE A 81 7.73 -6.50 -1.12
N HIS A 82 8.80 -5.89 -1.62
CA HIS A 82 10.08 -6.54 -1.75
C HIS A 82 10.96 -6.09 -0.57
N ARG A 83 11.47 -7.05 0.21
CA ARG A 83 12.36 -6.77 1.33
C ARG A 83 13.77 -6.55 0.81
N GLU A 84 14.35 -5.39 1.11
CA GLU A 84 15.75 -5.08 0.80
C GLU A 84 16.45 -4.59 2.08
N GLY A 85 17.18 -5.51 2.74
CA GLY A 85 17.73 -5.27 4.06
C GLY A 85 16.61 -5.03 5.08
N LYS A 86 16.57 -3.83 5.68
CA LYS A 86 15.47 -3.43 6.59
C LYS A 86 14.26 -2.85 5.83
N LYS A 87 14.48 -2.26 4.65
CA LYS A 87 13.45 -1.54 3.90
C LYS A 87 12.41 -2.49 3.30
N ARG A 88 11.15 -2.09 3.33
CA ARG A 88 10.04 -2.72 2.60
C ARG A 88 9.67 -1.84 1.42
N ASN A 89 10.21 -2.19 0.26
CA ASN A 89 9.96 -1.47 -0.98
C ASN A 89 8.58 -1.87 -1.53
N ILE A 90 7.70 -0.91 -1.74
CA ILE A 90 6.37 -1.16 -2.32
C ILE A 90 6.51 -1.47 -3.82
N VAL A 91 6.28 -2.73 -4.19
CA VAL A 91 6.29 -3.20 -5.58
C VAL A 91 4.93 -2.99 -6.24
N ASP A 92 3.84 -3.26 -5.51
CA ASP A 92 2.47 -3.02 -5.97
C ASP A 92 1.61 -2.28 -4.93
N GLY A 93 0.58 -1.58 -5.40
CA GLY A 93 -0.32 -0.77 -4.59
C GLY A 93 0.17 0.66 -4.34
N GLN A 94 1.21 1.07 -5.06
CA GLN A 94 1.88 2.37 -5.00
C GLN A 94 0.90 3.55 -5.07
N GLN A 95 -0.02 3.53 -6.05
CA GLN A 95 -0.98 4.62 -6.26
C GLN A 95 -1.93 4.78 -5.07
N ARG A 96 -2.35 3.66 -4.47
CA ARG A 96 -3.24 3.67 -3.32
C ARG A 96 -2.51 4.19 -2.09
N THR A 97 -1.29 3.73 -1.85
CA THR A 97 -0.46 4.21 -0.73
C THR A 97 -0.23 5.72 -0.82
N ILE A 98 0.18 6.23 -1.98
CA ILE A 98 0.37 7.68 -2.19
C ILE A 98 -0.94 8.44 -1.92
N SER A 99 -2.09 7.92 -2.37
CA SER A 99 -3.39 8.55 -2.13
C SER A 99 -3.78 8.58 -0.66
N LEU A 100 -3.48 7.53 0.10
CA LEU A 100 -3.72 7.47 1.54
C LEU A 100 -2.80 8.45 2.29
N VAL A 101 -1.52 8.54 1.91
CA VAL A 101 -0.58 9.54 2.44
C VAL A 101 -1.10 10.96 2.20
N LEU A 102 -1.58 11.26 0.97
CA LEU A 102 -2.21 12.56 0.67
C LEU A 102 -3.48 12.81 1.50
N ALA A 103 -4.26 11.78 1.79
CA ALA A 103 -5.44 11.87 2.65
C ALA A 103 -5.08 12.26 4.08
N ILE A 104 -4.04 11.64 4.67
CA ILE A 104 -3.58 11.98 6.02
C ILE A 104 -3.08 13.43 6.08
N HIS A 105 -2.26 13.87 5.11
CA HIS A 105 -1.84 15.27 5.05
C HIS A 105 -3.00 16.25 4.91
N ALA A 106 -3.99 15.94 4.07
CA ALA A 106 -5.15 16.80 3.89
C ALA A 106 -6.04 16.85 5.15
N LEU A 107 -6.16 15.74 5.88
CA LEU A 107 -6.85 15.69 7.17
C LEU A 107 -6.13 16.53 8.21
N VAL A 108 -4.81 16.44 8.31
CA VAL A 108 -4.03 17.30 9.22
C VAL A 108 -4.16 18.77 8.85
N GLU A 109 -4.04 19.12 7.57
CA GLU A 109 -4.19 20.51 7.12
C GLU A 109 -5.59 21.07 7.44
N THR A 110 -6.65 20.30 7.16
CA THR A 110 -8.03 20.83 7.20
C THR A 110 -8.75 20.59 8.52
N ARG A 111 -8.44 19.52 9.25
CA ARG A 111 -9.15 19.08 10.45
C ARG A 111 -8.33 19.20 11.74
N ILE A 112 -7.03 19.47 11.65
CA ILE A 112 -6.19 19.77 12.82
C ILE A 112 -5.77 21.25 12.78
N ASN A 113 -5.10 21.65 11.69
CA ASN A 113 -4.60 23.01 11.52
C ASN A 113 -5.64 23.98 10.92
N GLY A 114 -6.80 23.46 10.51
CA GLY A 114 -7.86 24.24 9.88
C GLY A 114 -8.71 25.08 10.84
N PRO A 115 -9.82 25.65 10.35
CA PRO A 115 -10.77 26.45 11.15
C PRO A 115 -11.39 25.64 12.29
N GLN A 116 -11.66 26.30 13.41
CA GLN A 116 -12.16 25.69 14.65
C GLN A 116 -13.45 24.87 14.43
N GLU A 117 -14.34 25.33 13.55
CA GLU A 117 -15.62 24.69 13.25
C GLU A 117 -15.47 23.28 12.65
N THR A 118 -14.33 23.03 12.02
CA THR A 118 -14.02 21.75 11.35
C THR A 118 -13.01 20.91 12.13
N ARG A 119 -12.47 21.40 13.25
CA ARG A 119 -11.43 20.69 13.97
C ARG A 119 -11.94 19.41 14.61
N ILE A 120 -11.11 18.37 14.57
CA ILE A 120 -11.31 17.14 15.33
C ILE A 120 -11.26 17.50 16.82
N GLN A 121 -12.29 17.10 17.55
CA GLN A 121 -12.43 17.31 18.99
C GLN A 121 -11.83 16.14 19.77
N ASN A 122 -11.82 14.93 19.22
CA ASN A 122 -11.18 13.78 19.85
C ASN A 122 -9.64 13.93 19.89
N PRO A 123 -9.03 14.07 21.09
CA PRO A 123 -7.60 14.31 21.21
C PRO A 123 -6.74 13.09 20.80
N GLU A 124 -7.23 11.87 20.99
CA GLU A 124 -6.51 10.65 20.59
C GLU A 124 -6.44 10.53 19.07
N LEU A 125 -7.56 10.82 18.40
CA LEU A 125 -7.64 10.83 16.94
C LEU A 125 -6.75 11.92 16.34
N ALA A 126 -6.76 13.12 16.94
CA ALA A 126 -5.89 14.22 16.55
C ALA A 126 -4.41 13.85 16.70
N ALA A 127 -4.00 13.34 17.86
CA ALA A 127 -2.64 12.89 18.11
C ALA A 127 -2.22 11.75 17.17
N CYS A 128 -3.13 10.83 16.83
CA CYS A 128 -2.85 9.76 15.87
C CYS A 128 -2.52 10.33 14.49
N LEU A 129 -3.33 11.26 13.98
CA LEU A 129 -3.10 11.90 12.67
C LEU A 129 -1.79 12.69 12.62
N GLU A 130 -1.49 13.47 13.67
CA GLU A 130 -0.23 14.21 13.76
C GLU A 130 0.98 13.28 13.79
N ASN A 131 0.92 12.23 14.62
CA ASN A 131 2.00 11.24 14.69
C ASN A 131 2.21 10.54 13.35
N LEU A 132 1.13 10.15 12.66
CA LEU A 132 1.21 9.57 11.33
C LEU A 132 1.84 10.54 10.33
N ALA A 133 1.35 11.78 10.26
CA ALA A 133 1.87 12.77 9.32
C ALA A 133 3.36 13.08 9.51
N ASN A 134 3.86 13.00 10.76
CA ASN A 134 5.26 13.23 11.08
C ASN A 134 6.19 12.03 10.79
N ARG A 135 5.64 10.81 10.73
CA ARG A 135 6.43 9.57 10.63
C ARG A 135 6.28 8.85 9.29
N MET A 136 5.17 9.08 8.60
CA MET A 136 4.89 8.42 7.33
C MET A 136 5.88 8.84 6.25
N LEU A 137 6.01 7.99 5.23
CA LEU A 137 6.90 8.26 4.11
C LEU A 137 6.60 9.61 3.46
N ASN A 138 7.67 10.33 3.09
CA ASN A 138 7.60 11.57 2.30
C ASN A 138 8.34 11.36 0.96
N PRO A 139 7.68 10.71 -0.02
CA PRO A 139 8.32 10.39 -1.30
C PRO A 139 8.58 11.66 -2.12
N GLY A 140 9.79 11.76 -2.68
CA GLY A 140 10.12 12.77 -3.68
C GLY A 140 9.57 12.39 -5.05
N PHE A 141 8.98 13.34 -5.77
CA PHE A 141 8.45 13.11 -7.12
C PHE A 141 9.09 14.03 -8.15
N ASN A 142 9.97 13.49 -8.99
CA ASN A 142 10.62 14.24 -10.06
C ASN A 142 9.81 14.26 -11.36
N ASN A 143 8.89 13.30 -11.52
CA ASN A 143 8.10 13.16 -12.74
C ASN A 143 6.94 14.18 -12.78
N ARG A 144 6.88 15.00 -13.85
CA ARG A 144 5.87 16.05 -14.03
C ARG A 144 4.42 15.56 -14.00
N LEU A 145 4.14 14.39 -14.58
CA LEU A 145 2.79 13.80 -14.54
C LEU A 145 2.40 13.46 -13.09
N SER A 146 3.33 12.87 -12.34
CA SER A 146 3.13 12.56 -10.92
C SER A 146 2.86 13.83 -10.12
N GLN A 147 3.69 14.86 -10.26
CA GLN A 147 3.52 16.15 -9.59
C GLN A 147 2.15 16.78 -9.90
N SER A 148 1.75 16.80 -11.18
CA SER A 148 0.45 17.34 -11.61
C SER A 148 -0.71 16.55 -10.99
N ASN A 149 -0.68 15.22 -11.08
CA ASN A 149 -1.72 14.35 -10.52
C ASN A 149 -1.79 14.43 -8.99
N ILE A 150 -0.64 14.48 -8.31
CA ILE A 150 -0.56 14.64 -6.86
C ILE A 150 -1.21 15.96 -6.45
N ARG A 151 -0.87 17.07 -7.11
CA ARG A 151 -1.47 18.38 -6.82
C ARG A 151 -2.98 18.35 -7.02
N ASN A 152 -3.46 17.85 -8.16
CA ASN A 152 -4.88 17.79 -8.48
C ASN A 152 -5.65 16.90 -7.49
N ASN A 153 -5.08 15.75 -7.14
CA ASN A 153 -5.68 14.81 -6.22
C ASN A 153 -5.66 15.32 -4.79
N TYR A 154 -4.58 15.96 -4.34
CA TYR A 154 -4.53 16.59 -3.03
C TYR A 154 -5.64 17.65 -2.88
N GLN A 155 -5.86 18.47 -3.91
CA GLN A 155 -6.99 19.41 -3.91
C GLN A 155 -8.35 18.70 -3.91
N ALA A 156 -8.52 17.59 -4.62
CA ALA A 156 -9.76 16.81 -4.60
C ALA A 156 -10.01 16.22 -3.21
N ILE A 157 -8.99 15.61 -2.62
CA ILE A 157 -9.00 15.04 -1.26
C ILE A 157 -9.37 16.12 -0.25
N ARG A 158 -8.72 17.29 -0.27
CA ARG A 158 -9.06 18.43 0.60
C ARG A 158 -10.54 18.76 0.54
N ARG A 159 -11.11 18.86 -0.66
CA ARG A 159 -12.54 19.11 -0.85
C ARG A 159 -13.42 17.99 -0.31
N ILE A 160 -12.95 16.74 -0.27
CA ILE A 160 -13.70 15.60 0.27
C ILE A 160 -13.65 15.60 1.80
N VAL A 161 -12.46 15.72 2.40
CA VAL A 161 -12.29 15.60 3.85
C VAL A 161 -12.86 16.80 4.63
N SER A 162 -13.04 17.94 3.96
CA SER A 162 -13.70 19.12 4.52
C SER A 162 -15.24 19.05 4.45
N ARG A 163 -15.83 18.02 3.83
CA ARG A 163 -17.28 17.95 3.73
C ARG A 163 -17.92 17.55 5.07
N PRO A 164 -19.14 18.03 5.38
CA PRO A 164 -19.81 17.72 6.64
C PRO A 164 -20.06 16.22 6.87
N GLU A 165 -20.23 15.43 5.79
CA GLU A 165 -20.41 13.98 5.91
C GLU A 165 -19.15 13.23 6.39
N VAL A 166 -17.98 13.86 6.33
CA VAL A 166 -16.73 13.28 6.86
C VAL A 166 -16.63 13.63 8.34
N THR A 167 -17.15 12.71 9.15
CA THR A 167 -17.15 12.78 10.61
C THR A 167 -15.87 12.21 11.22
N GLU A 168 -15.66 12.44 12.52
CA GLU A 168 -14.56 11.80 13.27
C GLU A 168 -14.66 10.27 13.22
N ASP A 169 -15.86 9.70 13.29
CA ASP A 169 -16.07 8.25 13.13
C ASP A 169 -15.63 7.75 11.76
N SER A 170 -15.86 8.54 10.70
CA SER A 170 -15.44 8.20 9.34
C SER A 170 -13.91 8.21 9.22
N ILE A 171 -13.24 9.14 9.91
CA ILE A 171 -11.78 9.25 9.96
C ILE A 171 -11.20 8.10 10.80
N ALA A 172 -11.78 7.81 11.96
CA ALA A 172 -11.40 6.67 12.80
C ALA A 172 -11.60 5.35 12.05
N PHE A 173 -12.69 5.21 11.28
CA PHE A 173 -12.92 4.06 10.41
C PHE A 173 -11.81 3.91 9.36
N LEU A 174 -11.43 5.00 8.68
CA LEU A 174 -10.31 4.99 7.73
C LEU A 174 -9.02 4.53 8.40
N LEU A 175 -8.71 5.00 9.60
CA LEU A 175 -7.43 4.70 10.26
C LEU A 175 -7.39 3.29 10.85
N HIS A 176 -8.47 2.83 11.46
CA HIS A 176 -8.47 1.65 12.35
C HIS A 176 -9.31 0.47 11.85
N ARG A 177 -10.16 0.66 10.84
CA ARG A 177 -11.04 -0.40 10.30
C ARG A 177 -10.90 -0.61 8.80
N CYS A 178 -10.25 0.31 8.09
CA CYS A 178 -9.75 0.03 6.76
C CYS A 178 -8.44 -0.76 6.87
N GLU A 179 -8.41 -1.89 6.18
CA GLU A 179 -7.36 -2.89 6.27
C GLU A 179 -6.68 -3.06 4.91
N ILE A 180 -5.38 -3.35 4.97
CA ILE A 180 -4.55 -3.70 3.83
C ILE A 180 -4.05 -5.11 4.06
N VAL A 181 -4.28 -5.97 3.06
CA VAL A 181 -3.62 -7.27 2.99
C VAL A 181 -2.22 -7.03 2.43
N TRP A 182 -1.20 -7.57 3.06
CA TRP A 182 0.15 -7.45 2.55
C TRP A 182 0.80 -8.81 2.33
N PHE A 183 1.64 -8.87 1.30
CA PHE A 183 2.61 -9.94 1.13
C PHE A 183 4.02 -9.36 1.03
N GLU A 184 5.00 -10.06 1.57
CA GLU A 184 6.40 -9.70 1.53
C GLU A 184 7.19 -10.84 0.89
N LEU A 185 7.96 -10.46 -0.12
CA LEU A 185 8.79 -11.33 -0.94
C LEU A 185 10.26 -10.94 -0.76
N GLN A 186 11.13 -11.95 -0.80
CA GLN A 186 12.59 -11.76 -0.71
C GLN A 186 13.21 -11.53 -2.09
N ASP A 187 12.55 -12.00 -3.16
CA ASP A 187 12.99 -11.79 -4.54
C ASP A 187 12.05 -10.79 -5.25
N ILE A 188 12.64 -9.75 -5.82
CA ILE A 188 11.93 -8.73 -6.58
C ILE A 188 11.32 -9.28 -7.88
N SER A 189 11.97 -10.27 -8.51
CA SER A 189 11.46 -10.92 -9.72
C SER A 189 10.20 -11.71 -9.42
N GLU A 190 10.18 -12.45 -8.30
CA GLU A 190 8.95 -13.10 -7.81
C GLU A 190 7.87 -12.07 -7.49
N ALA A 191 8.24 -10.92 -6.93
CA ALA A 191 7.30 -9.84 -6.65
C ALA A 191 6.66 -9.27 -7.90
N PHE A 192 7.40 -9.06 -8.98
CA PHE A 192 6.80 -8.63 -10.25
C PHE A 192 5.92 -9.72 -10.87
N GLN A 193 6.36 -10.98 -10.88
CA GLN A 193 5.59 -12.10 -11.44
C GLN A 193 4.28 -12.39 -10.68
N PHE A 194 4.25 -12.14 -9.37
CA PHE A 194 3.05 -12.33 -8.55
C PHE A 194 1.85 -11.47 -9.00
N PHE A 195 2.09 -10.42 -9.80
CA PHE A 195 1.07 -9.45 -10.22
C PHE A 195 0.84 -9.32 -11.71
N GLU A 196 1.70 -9.89 -12.54
CA GLU A 196 1.55 -9.84 -14.00
C GLU A 196 0.63 -10.95 -14.56
N ASN A 197 -0.03 -11.74 -13.69
CA ASN A 197 -0.97 -12.81 -14.04
C ASN A 197 -2.44 -12.44 -13.79
#